data_AF-A0A3D6ET61-F1
#
_entry.id   AF-A0A3D6ET61-F1
#
_cell.length_a   1.000
_cell.length_b   1.000
_cell.length_c   1.000
_cell.angle_alpha   90.00
_cell.angle_beta   90.00
_cell.angle_gamma   90.00
#
_symmetry.space_group_name_H-M   'P 1'
#
loop_
_entity.id
_entity.type
_entity.pdbx_description
1 polymer ?
#
loop_
_entity_poly.entity_id
_entity_poly.type
_entity_poly.pdbx_seq_one_letter_code
_entity_poly.pdbx_strand_id
1 'polypeptide(L)'
;MTPYFKRQAKHLIKKYPSLKAEIIALIEALALDPEQGTSLGKGCFKIRIPITSKGKGKSGGARIITHVQILRLKVYLLTIYDKSELGNLSEKELREILKNIPSQ
;
A
#
# COMPACT_ATOMS: atom_id res chain seq x y z
N MET A 1 2.83 -5.86 -7.96
CA MET A 1 1.62 -5.96 -7.11
C MET A 1 1.32 -7.42 -6.81
N THR A 2 1.11 -7.78 -5.53
CA THR A 2 0.70 -9.14 -5.15
C THR A 2 -0.77 -9.42 -5.49
N PRO A 3 -1.20 -10.70 -5.61
CA PRO A 3 -2.61 -11.04 -5.76
C PRO A 3 -3.48 -10.50 -4.61
N TYR A 4 -2.94 -10.52 -3.39
CA TYR A 4 -3.60 -9.99 -2.19
C TYR A 4 -3.88 -8.48 -2.32
N PHE A 5 -2.87 -7.70 -2.71
CA PHE A 5 -3.01 -6.27 -2.99
C PHE A 5 -4.07 -6.01 -4.07
N LYS A 6 -4.02 -6.73 -5.20
CA LYS A 6 -4.96 -6.54 -6.31
C LYS A 6 -6.42 -6.74 -5.87
N ARG A 7 -6.68 -7.73 -5.01
CA ARG A 7 -8.03 -8.00 -4.47
C ARG A 7 -8.53 -6.86 -3.60
N GLN A 8 -7.71 -6.36 -2.68
CA GLN A 8 -8.06 -5.25 -1.80
C GLN A 8 -8.24 -3.95 -2.59
N ALA A 9 -7.31 -3.64 -3.49
CA ALA A 9 -7.38 -2.48 -4.36
C ALA A 9 -8.67 -2.48 -5.18
N LYS A 10 -9.07 -3.63 -5.76
CA LYS A 10 -10.33 -3.75 -6.51
C LYS A 10 -11.54 -3.40 -5.65
N HIS A 11 -11.59 -3.87 -4.40
CA HIS A 11 -12.68 -3.55 -3.48
C HIS A 11 -12.70 -2.05 -3.15
N LEU A 12 -11.55 -1.46 -2.81
CA LEU A 12 -11.47 -0.06 -2.44
C LEU A 12 -11.71 0.90 -3.61
N ILE A 13 -11.28 0.55 -4.83
CA ILE A 13 -11.55 1.35 -6.04
C ILE A 13 -13.06 1.40 -6.34
N LYS A 14 -13.80 0.31 -6.10
CA LYS A 14 -15.27 0.33 -6.25
C LYS A 14 -15.93 1.30 -5.27
N LYS A 15 -15.40 1.39 -4.04
CA LYS A 15 -15.91 2.28 -3.00
C LYS A 15 -15.46 3.73 -3.21
N TYR A 16 -14.25 3.90 -3.73
CA TYR A 16 -13.58 5.18 -3.91
C TYR A 16 -13.05 5.30 -5.34
N PRO A 17 -13.86 5.82 -6.28
CA PRO A 17 -13.51 5.84 -7.70
C PRO A 17 -12.21 6.60 -8.01
N SER A 18 -11.86 7.62 -7.20
CA SER A 18 -10.60 8.34 -7.44
C SER A 18 -9.40 7.44 -7.22
N LEU A 19 -9.44 6.51 -6.25
CA LEU A 19 -8.30 5.73 -5.73
C LEU A 19 -7.43 5.09 -6.82
N LYS A 20 -8.03 4.76 -7.98
CA LYS A 20 -7.28 4.26 -9.13
C LYS A 20 -6.20 5.25 -9.58
N ALA A 21 -6.54 6.53 -9.70
CA ALA A 21 -5.62 7.59 -10.07
C ALA A 21 -4.52 7.79 -9.02
N GLU A 22 -4.86 7.80 -7.73
CA GLU A 22 -3.84 7.95 -6.69
C GLU A 22 -2.91 6.73 -6.58
N ILE A 23 -3.40 5.51 -6.87
CA ILE A 23 -2.53 4.32 -7.00
C ILE A 23 -1.57 4.45 -8.19
N ILE A 24 -2.03 4.96 -9.32
CA ILE A 24 -1.18 5.18 -10.50
C ILE A 24 -0.08 6.19 -10.18
N ALA A 25 -0.43 7.34 -9.59
CA ALA A 25 0.53 8.34 -9.17
C ALA A 25 1.55 7.79 -8.15
N LEU A 26 1.12 6.91 -7.23
CA LEU A 26 2.06 6.24 -6.33
C LEU A 26 3.05 5.35 -7.09
N ILE A 27 2.62 4.61 -8.10
CA ILE A 27 3.51 3.72 -8.86
C ILE A 27 4.61 4.54 -9.55
N GLU A 28 4.24 5.67 -10.14
CA GLU A 28 5.19 6.61 -10.76
C GLU A 28 6.17 7.17 -9.72
N ALA A 29 5.67 7.58 -8.55
CA ALA A 29 6.51 8.05 -7.46
C ALA A 29 7.47 6.97 -6.95
N LEU A 30 7.02 5.71 -6.84
CA LEU A 30 7.83 4.58 -6.40
C LEU A 30 8.90 4.16 -7.41
N ALA A 31 8.73 4.50 -8.68
CA ALA A 31 9.76 4.30 -9.70
C ALA A 31 10.94 5.27 -9.51
N LEU A 32 10.68 6.45 -8.93
CA LEU A 32 11.69 7.47 -8.63
C LEU A 32 12.29 7.32 -7.23
N ASP A 33 11.44 7.06 -6.24
CA ASP A 33 11.82 6.86 -4.84
C ASP A 33 11.11 5.61 -4.27
N PRO A 34 11.75 4.43 -4.37
CA PRO A 34 11.22 3.17 -3.87
C PRO A 34 10.99 3.15 -2.35
N GLU A 35 11.83 3.86 -1.59
CA GLU A 35 11.90 3.80 -0.12
C GLU A 35 11.06 4.90 0.57
N GLN A 36 10.20 5.57 -0.19
CA GLN A 36 9.35 6.62 0.34
C GLN A 36 8.38 6.11 1.43
N GLY A 37 8.09 6.97 2.40
CA GLY A 37 7.14 6.70 3.48
C GLY A 37 7.81 6.35 4.81
N THR A 38 7.07 5.72 5.71
CA THR A 38 7.59 5.34 7.03
C THR A 38 8.11 3.92 7.01
N SER A 39 9.40 3.72 7.26
CA SER A 39 9.97 2.38 7.41
C SER A 39 9.28 1.60 8.53
N LEU A 40 8.91 0.35 8.23
CA LEU A 40 8.41 -0.64 9.18
C LEU A 40 9.47 -1.73 9.48
N GLY A 41 10.70 -1.54 8.99
CA GLY A 41 11.76 -2.54 9.01
C GLY A 41 11.62 -3.61 7.91
N LYS A 42 12.65 -4.45 7.76
CA LYS A 42 12.68 -5.56 6.77
C LYS A 42 12.37 -5.13 5.33
N GLY A 43 12.85 -3.95 4.92
CA GLY A 43 12.57 -3.39 3.59
C GLY A 43 11.10 -3.04 3.35
N CYS A 44 10.29 -2.89 4.40
CA CYS A 44 8.88 -2.54 4.28
C CYS A 44 8.66 -1.07 4.61
N PHE A 45 7.81 -0.42 3.82
CA PHE A 45 7.51 1.00 3.98
C PHE A 45 5.99 1.21 4.00
N LYS A 46 5.55 2.13 4.84
CA LYS A 46 4.14 2.51 5.00
C LYS A 46 3.93 3.85 4.33
N ILE A 47 3.10 3.86 3.30
CA ILE A 47 2.78 5.04 2.50
C ILE A 47 1.33 5.44 2.75
N ARG A 48 1.10 6.73 2.94
CA ARG A 48 -0.24 7.30 3.12
C ARG A 48 -0.70 7.88 1.79
N ILE A 49 -1.87 7.45 1.32
CA ILE A 49 -2.48 7.98 0.10
C ILE A 49 -3.73 8.76 0.46
N PRO A 50 -3.85 10.04 0.05
CA PRO A 50 -5.12 10.75 0.14
C PRO A 50 -6.13 10.10 -0.82
N ILE A 51 -7.33 9.77 -0.34
CA ILE A 51 -8.43 9.36 -1.22
C ILE A 51 -9.30 10.58 -1.45
N THR A 52 -9.18 11.20 -2.62
CA THR A 52 -9.88 12.44 -2.94
C THR A 52 -11.40 12.24 -2.92
N SER A 53 -11.89 11.17 -3.56
CA SER A 53 -13.34 10.89 -3.66
C SER A 53 -14.01 10.58 -2.31
N LYS A 54 -13.25 10.45 -1.23
CA LYS A 54 -13.81 10.20 0.10
C LYS A 54 -14.24 11.48 0.81
N GLY A 55 -13.80 12.66 0.36
CA GLY A 55 -14.26 13.95 0.88
C GLY A 55 -13.93 14.26 2.36
N LYS A 56 -13.18 13.40 3.05
CA LYS A 56 -12.85 13.54 4.49
C LYS A 56 -11.44 14.10 4.77
N GLY A 57 -10.73 14.61 3.75
CA GLY A 57 -9.37 15.13 3.91
C GLY A 57 -8.36 14.08 4.42
N LYS A 58 -7.25 14.54 5.03
CA LYS A 58 -6.11 13.68 5.45
C LYS A 58 -6.48 12.57 6.45
N SER A 59 -7.58 12.71 7.20
CA SER A 59 -8.01 11.73 8.20
C SER A 59 -8.74 10.52 7.60
N GLY A 60 -9.21 10.61 6.35
CA GLY A 60 -9.93 9.55 5.64
C GLY A 60 -9.08 8.73 4.66
N GLY A 61 -7.82 9.07 4.41
CA GLY A 61 -7.01 8.42 3.36
C GLY A 61 -6.78 6.91 3.52
N ALA A 62 -6.40 6.26 2.43
CA ALA A 62 -5.94 4.87 2.43
C ALA A 62 -4.49 4.78 2.90
N ARG A 63 -4.13 3.62 3.43
CA ARG A 63 -2.74 3.26 3.71
C ARG A 63 -2.34 2.12 2.80
N ILE A 64 -1.18 2.27 2.18
CA ILE A 64 -0.53 1.23 1.41
C ILE A 64 0.71 0.82 2.18
N ILE A 65 0.92 -0.49 2.30
CA ILE A 65 2.19 -1.03 2.77
C ILE A 65 2.89 -1.62 1.55
N THR A 66 4.09 -1.11 1.31
CA THR A 66 5.00 -1.56 0.27
C THR A 66 6.12 -2.38 0.89
N HIS A 67 6.66 -3.29 0.11
CA HIS A 67 7.92 -3.95 0.40
C HIS A 67 8.84 -3.75 -0.78
N VAL A 68 9.96 -3.10 -0.50
CA VAL A 68 11.01 -2.81 -1.44
C VAL A 68 12.01 -3.94 -1.34
N GLN A 69 12.11 -4.73 -2.40
CA GLN A 69 13.16 -5.72 -2.52
C GLN A 69 14.29 -5.08 -3.34
N ILE A 70 15.37 -4.71 -2.66
CA ILE A 70 16.52 -4.05 -3.27
C ILE A 70 17.25 -4.97 -4.26
N LEU A 71 17.09 -6.30 -4.14
CA LEU A 71 17.53 -7.25 -5.17
C LEU A 71 16.77 -6.99 -6.48
N ARG A 72 17.49 -6.41 -7.45
CA ARG A 72 16.99 -6.00 -8.78
C ARG A 72 16.03 -4.80 -8.79
N LEU A 73 16.04 -3.94 -7.76
CA LEU A 73 15.21 -2.73 -7.67
C LEU A 73 13.71 -2.99 -7.90
N LYS A 74 13.16 -4.07 -7.32
CA LYS A 74 11.75 -4.42 -7.48
C LYS A 74 10.93 -3.94 -6.28
N VAL A 75 9.91 -3.14 -6.54
CA VAL A 75 8.93 -2.71 -5.54
C VAL A 75 7.68 -3.57 -5.61
N TYR A 76 7.33 -4.19 -4.48
CA TYR A 76 6.10 -4.96 -4.33
C TYR A 76 5.11 -4.20 -3.46
N LEU A 77 3.97 -3.82 -4.04
CA LEU A 77 2.81 -3.40 -3.27
C LEU A 77 2.18 -4.65 -2.62
N LEU A 78 2.18 -4.69 -1.28
CA LEU A 78 1.78 -5.88 -0.51
C LEU A 78 0.31 -5.87 -0.10
N THR A 79 -0.12 -4.76 0.48
CA THR A 79 -1.48 -4.58 1.01
C THR A 79 -1.91 -3.13 0.91
N ILE A 80 -3.20 -2.92 0.73
CA ILE A 80 -3.86 -1.61 0.81
C ILE A 80 -5.10 -1.73 1.67
N TYR A 81 -5.31 -0.77 2.55
CA TYR A 81 -6.48 -0.73 3.42
C TYR A 81 -6.89 0.71 3.71
N ASP A 82 -8.17 0.89 3.96
CA ASP A 82 -8.72 2.14 4.47
C ASP A 82 -8.58 2.17 6.00
N LYS A 83 -7.96 3.22 6.55
CA LYS A 83 -7.81 3.41 8.01
C LYS A 83 -9.15 3.33 8.74
N SER A 84 -10.24 3.81 8.14
CA SER A 84 -11.55 3.78 8.79
C SER A 84 -12.18 2.39 8.82
N GLU A 85 -11.66 1.43 8.05
CA GLU A 85 -12.17 0.05 7.99
C GLU A 85 -11.29 -0.91 8.78
N LEU A 86 -9.97 -0.81 8.61
CA LEU A 86 -8.97 -1.57 9.35
C LEU A 86 -8.06 -0.56 10.05
N GLY A 87 -8.21 -0.42 11.38
CA GLY A 87 -7.53 0.60 12.19
C GLY A 87 -6.02 0.72 11.97
N ASN A 88 -5.21 0.17 12.87
CA ASN A 88 -3.77 0.02 12.66
C ASN A 88 -3.47 -1.44 12.40
N LEU A 89 -2.66 -1.72 11.37
CA LEU A 89 -2.20 -3.07 11.09
C LEU A 89 -1.25 -3.50 12.22
N SER A 90 -1.53 -4.63 12.85
CA SER A 90 -0.67 -5.21 13.89
C SER A 90 0.62 -5.79 13.29
N GLU A 91 1.66 -5.94 14.10
CA GLU A 91 2.88 -6.61 13.66
C GLU A 91 2.62 -8.05 13.20
N LYS A 92 1.66 -8.74 13.83
CA LYS A 92 1.28 -10.11 13.46
C LYS A 92 0.71 -10.14 12.04
N GLU A 93 -0.22 -9.25 11.72
CA GLU A 93 -0.78 -9.15 10.37
C GLU A 93 0.28 -8.77 9.34
N LEU A 94 1.19 -7.85 9.69
CA LEU A 94 2.30 -7.50 8.81
C LEU A 94 3.15 -8.73 8.48
N ARG A 95 3.53 -9.53 9.49
CA ARG A 95 4.29 -10.77 9.29
C ARG A 95 3.57 -11.78 8.39
N GLU A 96 2.26 -11.94 8.53
CA GLU A 96 1.48 -12.82 7.66
C GLU A 96 1.44 -12.31 6.21
N ILE A 97 1.29 -11.00 6.01
CA ILE A 97 1.33 -10.40 4.68
C ILE A 97 2.72 -10.58 4.04
N LEU A 98 3.79 -10.51 4.83
CA LEU A 98 5.16 -10.75 4.33
C LEU A 98 5.39 -12.19 3.84
N LYS A 99 4.69 -13.19 4.39
CA LYS A 99 4.74 -14.57 3.86
C LYS A 99 4.17 -14.69 2.44
N ASN A 100 3.38 -13.71 1.99
CA ASN A 100 2.79 -13.70 0.66
C ASN A 100 3.70 -13.02 -0.39
N ILE A 101 4.89 -12.55 0.02
CA ILE A 101 5.93 -12.16 -0.93
C ILE A 101 6.48 -13.46 -1.52
N PRO A 102 6.64 -13.56 -2.85
CA PRO A 102 7.38 -14.67 -3.43
C PRO A 102 8.77 -14.71 -2.77
N SER A 103 8.98 -15.68 -1.89
CA SER A 103 10.32 -16.02 -1.41
C SER A 103 11.18 -16.36 -2.64
N GLN A 104 12.41 -15.89 -2.61
CA GLN A 104 13.44 -16.18 -3.63
C GLN A 104 13.44 -17.64 -4.06
#